data_AF-A0A0P7KV78-F1
#
_entry.id   AF-A0A0P7KV78-F1
#
_cell.length_a   1.000
_cell.length_b   1.000
_cell.length_c   1.000
_cell.angle_alpha   90.00
_cell.angle_beta   90.00
_cell.angle_gamma   90.00
#
_symmetry.space_group_name_H-M   'P 1'
#
loop_
_entity.id
_entity.type
_entity.pdbx_description
1 polymer ?
#
loop_
_entity_poly.entity_id
_entity_poly.type
_entity_poly.pdbx_seq_one_letter_code
_entity_poly.pdbx_strand_id
1 'polypeptide(L)'
;MDDLLERLKQEVVIKKAIYFMHSIGIAYYEVPKRENFLNANGYKDTINPALEEIRKSMQQKGIAKEELKKYLWNIEPYLAFLLDETAIPTELIILSFLDKDFDLQEIFSVPLESLPDTADKYGIVLLDDTSSANHQGVFYRDIFYFYNPFYGARRNAKTPPYLIQLLTDQMKLHNSVSLRLDLSISLSKEHYKPFMREFSEVFQGREINLDEIHFPLHPGNSEFFCVYNPKTMKKIQFKISHRKDSERWIEVEELWNIDGKEEQETFITRYLHSIFNPLTNKFVHVDGSFNFYNNDNYKVRVNQQINAHANLHVKQWLVEGEISIIDWGRMILQFFNDHDLILDAFKGNLIEEVFEDNHSN
;
A
#
# COMPACT_ATOMS: atom_id res chain seq x y z
N MET A 1 -4.90 20.25 -26.63
CA MET A 1 -5.42 19.16 -25.78
C MET A 1 -4.38 18.79 -24.73
N ASP A 2 -3.15 18.47 -25.12
CA ASP A 2 -2.07 18.10 -24.19
C ASP A 2 -1.86 19.12 -23.06
N ASP A 3 -1.80 20.42 -23.38
CA ASP A 3 -1.70 21.51 -22.37
C ASP A 3 -2.85 21.50 -21.33
N LEU A 4 -4.08 21.19 -21.74
CA LEU A 4 -5.21 21.07 -20.81
C LEU A 4 -4.98 19.87 -19.89
N LEU A 5 -4.64 18.72 -20.46
CA LEU A 5 -4.50 17.47 -19.73
C LEU A 5 -3.33 17.54 -18.75
N GLU A 6 -2.19 18.06 -19.17
CA GLU A 6 -1.03 18.26 -18.30
C GLU A 6 -1.34 19.24 -17.16
N ARG A 7 -2.11 20.30 -17.40
CA ARG A 7 -2.58 21.15 -16.30
C ARG A 7 -3.49 20.39 -15.34
N LEU A 8 -4.49 19.66 -15.85
CA LEU A 8 -5.43 18.90 -15.03
C LEU A 8 -4.73 17.82 -14.20
N LYS A 9 -3.68 17.18 -14.73
CA LYS A 9 -2.84 16.23 -13.98
C LYS A 9 -2.25 16.85 -12.73
N GLN A 10 -1.94 18.16 -12.75
CA GLN A 10 -1.34 18.85 -11.60
C GLN A 10 -2.36 19.34 -10.55
N GLU A 11 -3.66 19.33 -10.87
CA GLU A 11 -4.68 19.84 -9.96
C GLU A 11 -4.95 18.87 -8.79
N VAL A 12 -4.78 19.35 -7.56
CA VAL A 12 -4.93 18.53 -6.33
C VAL A 12 -6.30 17.86 -6.23
N VAL A 13 -7.38 18.55 -6.64
CA VAL A 13 -8.73 18.00 -6.62
C VAL A 13 -8.90 16.81 -7.57
N ILE A 14 -8.21 16.83 -8.70
CA ILE A 14 -8.19 15.72 -9.67
C ILE A 14 -7.43 14.54 -9.08
N LYS A 15 -6.22 14.79 -8.55
CA LYS A 15 -5.38 13.78 -7.90
C LYS A 15 -6.11 13.09 -6.75
N LYS A 16 -6.83 13.84 -5.90
CA LYS A 16 -7.65 13.27 -4.81
C LYS A 16 -8.78 12.37 -5.30
N ALA A 17 -9.49 12.77 -6.35
CA ALA A 17 -10.55 11.95 -6.93
C ALA A 17 -10.00 10.65 -7.54
N ILE A 18 -8.87 10.73 -8.24
CA ILE A 18 -8.15 9.57 -8.77
C ILE A 18 -7.68 8.64 -7.64
N TYR A 19 -7.05 9.19 -6.60
CA TYR A 19 -6.61 8.42 -5.44
C TYR A 19 -7.78 7.68 -4.77
N PHE A 20 -8.92 8.34 -4.62
CA PHE A 20 -10.14 7.69 -4.14
C PHE A 20 -10.59 6.54 -5.04
N MET A 21 -10.60 6.74 -6.37
CA MET A 21 -10.96 5.70 -7.35
C MET A 21 -10.00 4.48 -7.33
N HIS A 22 -8.71 4.71 -7.12
CA HIS A 22 -7.73 3.65 -6.92
C HIS A 22 -8.02 2.84 -5.66
N SER A 23 -8.38 3.51 -4.56
CA SER A 23 -8.62 2.89 -3.26
C SER A 23 -9.89 2.05 -3.23
N ILE A 24 -10.93 2.46 -3.97
CA ILE A 24 -12.10 1.61 -4.21
C ILE A 24 -11.78 0.46 -5.18
N GLY A 25 -10.67 0.52 -5.92
CA GLY A 25 -10.20 -0.54 -6.78
C GLY A 25 -10.90 -0.62 -8.13
N ILE A 26 -11.35 0.52 -8.67
CA ILE A 26 -11.94 0.64 -10.01
C ILE A 26 -10.87 1.07 -11.02
N ALA A 27 -10.61 0.23 -12.01
CA ALA A 27 -9.62 0.53 -13.04
C ALA A 27 -10.10 1.66 -13.98
N TYR A 28 -9.14 2.33 -14.64
CA TYR A 28 -9.40 3.46 -15.53
C TYR A 28 -10.40 3.16 -16.65
N TYR A 29 -10.39 1.94 -17.18
CA TYR A 29 -11.30 1.51 -18.25
C TYR A 29 -12.70 1.12 -17.73
N GLU A 30 -12.95 1.05 -16.42
CA GLU A 30 -14.24 0.66 -15.86
C GLU A 30 -15.21 1.86 -15.72
N VAL A 31 -15.21 2.77 -16.69
CA VAL A 31 -15.96 4.04 -16.67
C VAL A 31 -17.46 3.87 -16.41
N PRO A 32 -18.17 2.90 -17.04
CA PRO A 32 -19.59 2.68 -16.73
C PRO A 32 -19.83 2.26 -15.28
N LYS A 33 -18.89 1.55 -14.66
CA LYS A 33 -18.98 1.21 -13.24
C LYS A 33 -18.80 2.47 -12.39
N ARG A 34 -17.87 3.37 -12.75
CA ARG A 34 -17.65 4.66 -12.06
C ARG A 34 -18.94 5.49 -12.01
N GLU A 35 -19.65 5.57 -13.13
CA GLU A 35 -20.93 6.29 -13.20
C GLU A 35 -21.97 5.70 -12.24
N ASN A 36 -22.12 4.37 -12.22
CA ASN A 36 -23.02 3.70 -11.28
C ASN A 36 -22.64 3.96 -9.81
N PHE A 37 -21.33 4.01 -9.50
CA PHE A 37 -20.85 4.36 -8.15
C PHE A 37 -21.10 5.82 -7.78
N LEU A 38 -20.90 6.75 -8.71
CA LEU A 38 -21.17 8.18 -8.49
C LEU A 38 -22.65 8.46 -8.21
N ASN A 39 -23.54 7.65 -8.79
CA ASN A 39 -24.97 7.73 -8.55
C ASN A 39 -25.38 7.14 -7.18
N ALA A 40 -24.49 6.44 -6.47
CA ALA A 40 -24.70 6.04 -5.09
C ALA A 40 -24.30 7.17 -4.13
N ASN A 41 -25.12 7.44 -3.11
CA ASN A 41 -24.85 8.46 -2.09
C ASN A 41 -23.47 8.26 -1.43
N GLY A 42 -22.75 9.35 -1.16
CA GLY A 42 -21.44 9.40 -0.49
C GLY A 42 -20.24 9.58 -1.41
N TYR A 43 -20.20 8.89 -2.56
CA TYR A 43 -19.05 8.97 -3.48
C TYR A 43 -19.01 10.30 -4.27
N LYS A 44 -20.18 10.89 -4.44
CA LYS A 44 -20.39 12.12 -5.21
C LYS A 44 -19.64 13.31 -4.62
N ASP A 45 -19.62 13.44 -3.30
CA ASP A 45 -18.97 14.59 -2.63
C ASP A 45 -17.45 14.56 -2.82
N THR A 46 -16.85 13.37 -2.89
CA THR A 46 -15.41 13.19 -3.11
C THR A 46 -15.00 13.46 -4.56
N ILE A 47 -15.81 13.03 -5.54
CA ILE A 47 -15.43 13.08 -6.97
C ILE A 47 -15.96 14.34 -7.69
N ASN A 48 -17.10 14.89 -7.29
CA ASN A 48 -17.69 16.06 -7.96
C ASN A 48 -16.76 17.26 -8.08
N PRO A 49 -15.96 17.64 -7.05
CA PRO A 49 -15.03 18.75 -7.18
C PRO A 49 -14.07 18.60 -8.37
N ALA A 50 -13.63 17.38 -8.65
CA ALA A 50 -12.80 17.07 -9.82
C ALA A 50 -13.57 17.23 -11.14
N LEU A 51 -14.81 16.72 -11.19
CA LEU A 51 -15.65 16.84 -12.39
C LEU A 51 -15.98 18.30 -12.72
N GLU A 52 -16.26 19.13 -11.71
CA GLU A 52 -16.49 20.57 -11.89
C GLU A 52 -15.22 21.28 -12.38
N GLU A 53 -14.05 20.95 -11.84
CA GLU A 53 -12.78 21.53 -12.28
C GLU A 53 -12.48 21.17 -13.75
N ILE A 54 -12.71 19.92 -14.15
CA ILE A 54 -12.59 19.48 -15.55
C ILE A 54 -13.55 20.29 -16.44
N ARG A 55 -14.82 20.42 -16.04
CA ARG A 55 -15.83 21.16 -16.82
C ARG A 55 -15.44 22.61 -17.01
N LYS A 56 -15.07 23.30 -15.93
CA LYS A 56 -14.63 24.69 -15.93
C LYS A 56 -13.41 24.88 -16.82
N SER A 57 -12.45 23.97 -16.70
CA SER A 57 -11.21 23.95 -17.48
C SER A 57 -11.44 23.79 -18.98
N MET A 58 -12.37 22.90 -19.37
CA MET A 58 -12.79 22.72 -20.75
C MET A 58 -13.46 23.98 -21.32
N GLN A 59 -14.38 24.59 -20.54
CA GLN A 59 -15.07 25.81 -20.94
C GLN A 59 -14.11 26.99 -21.13
N GLN A 60 -13.15 27.17 -20.21
CA GLN A 60 -12.15 28.24 -20.28
C GLN A 60 -11.23 28.13 -21.50
N LYS A 61 -10.87 26.90 -21.89
CA LYS A 61 -10.02 26.64 -23.07
C LYS A 61 -10.82 26.54 -24.37
N GLY A 62 -12.16 26.60 -24.31
CA GLY A 62 -13.04 26.49 -25.47
C GLY A 62 -12.97 25.13 -26.18
N ILE A 63 -12.59 24.06 -25.47
CA ILE A 63 -12.40 22.74 -26.07
C ILE A 63 -13.77 22.09 -26.27
N ALA A 64 -14.09 21.78 -27.52
CA ALA A 64 -15.32 21.10 -27.88
C ALA A 64 -15.23 19.58 -27.65
N LYS A 65 -16.38 18.93 -27.37
CA LYS A 65 -16.46 17.46 -27.22
C LYS A 65 -15.89 16.72 -28.44
N GLU A 66 -16.14 17.22 -29.65
CA GLU A 66 -15.65 16.64 -30.90
C GLU A 66 -14.11 16.68 -31.02
N GLU A 67 -13.47 17.73 -30.50
CA GLU A 67 -12.01 17.84 -30.49
C GLU A 67 -11.40 16.80 -29.55
N LEU A 68 -11.99 16.62 -28.36
CA LEU A 68 -11.59 15.58 -27.42
C LEU A 68 -11.78 14.18 -28.01
N LYS A 69 -12.90 13.93 -28.68
CA LYS A 69 -13.14 12.65 -29.36
C LYS A 69 -12.05 12.34 -30.38
N LYS A 70 -11.75 13.30 -31.28
CA LYS A 70 -10.72 13.11 -32.31
C LYS A 70 -9.34 12.85 -31.69
N TYR A 71 -9.04 13.53 -30.58
CA TYR A 71 -7.81 13.30 -29.83
C TYR A 71 -7.75 11.88 -29.24
N LEU A 72 -8.79 11.47 -28.51
CA LEU A 72 -8.85 10.16 -27.85
C LEU A 72 -8.81 9.00 -28.86
N TRP A 73 -9.42 9.10 -30.04
CA TRP A 73 -9.34 8.03 -31.04
C TRP A 73 -7.91 7.67 -31.46
N ASN A 74 -6.96 8.59 -31.34
CA ASN A 74 -5.57 8.35 -31.70
C ASN A 74 -4.76 7.68 -30.57
N ILE A 75 -5.18 7.82 -29.31
CA ILE A 75 -4.36 7.42 -28.14
C ILE A 75 -5.06 6.43 -27.22
N GLU A 76 -6.38 6.55 -27.06
CA GLU A 76 -7.24 5.74 -26.20
C GLU A 76 -8.60 5.48 -26.89
N PRO A 77 -8.64 4.60 -27.93
CA PRO A 77 -9.84 4.33 -28.71
C PRO A 77 -11.04 3.86 -27.87
N TYR A 78 -10.78 3.16 -26.77
CA TYR A 78 -11.85 2.71 -25.87
C TYR A 78 -12.57 3.89 -25.19
N LEU A 79 -11.82 4.87 -24.67
CA LEU A 79 -12.41 6.06 -24.06
C LEU A 79 -13.07 6.95 -25.11
N ALA A 80 -12.53 6.99 -26.33
CA ALA A 80 -13.15 7.67 -27.46
C ALA A 80 -14.51 7.06 -27.82
N PHE A 81 -14.59 5.72 -27.89
CA PHE A 81 -15.83 4.99 -28.12
C PHE A 81 -16.87 5.32 -27.04
N LEU A 82 -16.48 5.32 -25.76
CA LEU A 82 -17.39 5.68 -24.68
C LEU A 82 -17.91 7.12 -24.83
N LEU A 83 -17.06 8.05 -25.27
CA LEU A 83 -17.44 9.45 -25.48
C LEU A 83 -18.44 9.62 -26.64
N ASP A 84 -18.30 8.82 -27.68
CA ASP A 84 -19.07 8.92 -28.93
C ASP A 84 -20.40 8.15 -28.86
N GLU A 85 -20.35 6.91 -28.37
CA GLU A 85 -21.45 5.93 -28.49
C GLU A 85 -22.26 5.75 -27.20
N THR A 86 -21.95 6.49 -26.13
CA THR A 86 -22.65 6.34 -24.84
C THR A 86 -23.07 7.69 -24.24
N ALA A 87 -23.89 7.62 -23.19
CA ALA A 87 -24.34 8.79 -22.43
C ALA A 87 -23.40 9.20 -21.29
N ILE A 88 -22.22 8.56 -21.18
CA ILE A 88 -21.27 8.82 -20.08
C ILE A 88 -20.79 10.28 -20.13
N PRO A 89 -20.77 10.98 -18.98
CA PRO A 89 -20.28 12.36 -18.90
C PRO A 89 -18.85 12.51 -19.41
N THR A 90 -18.62 13.55 -20.22
CA THR A 90 -17.30 13.88 -20.78
C THR A 90 -16.24 14.03 -19.70
N GLU A 91 -16.59 14.65 -18.57
CA GLU A 91 -15.69 14.89 -17.45
C GLU A 91 -15.24 13.58 -16.79
N LEU A 92 -16.13 12.59 -16.73
CA LEU A 92 -15.79 11.27 -16.17
C LEU A 92 -14.84 10.50 -17.09
N ILE A 93 -14.97 10.68 -18.41
CA ILE A 93 -14.05 10.11 -19.40
C ILE A 93 -12.67 10.76 -19.29
N ILE A 94 -12.61 12.09 -19.15
CA ILE A 94 -11.34 12.80 -18.91
C ILE A 94 -10.71 12.34 -17.59
N LEU A 95 -11.47 12.29 -16.50
CA LEU A 95 -10.96 11.82 -15.22
C LEU A 95 -10.41 10.39 -15.31
N SER A 96 -11.06 9.53 -16.11
CA SER A 96 -10.59 8.17 -16.37
C SER A 96 -9.38 8.10 -17.29
N PHE A 97 -9.23 9.04 -18.20
CA PHE A 97 -8.00 9.19 -18.98
C PHE A 97 -6.82 9.59 -18.08
N LEU A 98 -7.04 10.54 -17.17
CA LEU A 98 -6.00 11.04 -16.25
C LEU A 98 -5.56 9.99 -15.22
N ASP A 99 -6.47 9.13 -14.78
CA ASP A 99 -6.21 7.99 -13.88
C ASP A 99 -5.16 7.01 -14.43
N LYS A 100 -5.03 6.90 -15.75
CA LYS A 100 -4.08 5.99 -16.40
C LYS A 100 -2.62 6.28 -16.03
N ASP A 101 -2.27 7.55 -15.88
CA ASP A 101 -0.90 8.02 -15.67
C ASP A 101 -0.66 8.45 -14.21
N PHE A 102 -1.58 8.13 -13.29
CA PHE A 102 -1.48 8.59 -11.92
C PHE A 102 -0.37 7.85 -11.15
N ASP A 103 0.60 8.61 -10.67
CA ASP A 103 1.60 8.10 -9.75
C ASP A 103 1.03 8.08 -8.33
N LEU A 104 0.76 6.88 -7.80
CA LEU A 104 0.28 6.66 -6.44
C LEU A 104 1.21 7.29 -5.39
N GLN A 105 2.46 7.57 -5.71
CA GLN A 105 3.40 8.20 -4.78
C GLN A 105 3.04 9.64 -4.44
N GLU A 106 2.29 10.30 -5.33
CA GLU A 106 1.78 11.65 -5.09
C GLU A 106 0.88 11.73 -3.86
N ILE A 107 0.34 10.61 -3.38
CA ILE A 107 -0.43 10.52 -2.13
C ILE A 107 0.33 11.20 -0.98
N PHE A 108 1.63 10.94 -0.86
CA PHE A 108 2.45 11.41 0.25
C PHE A 108 3.25 12.67 -0.06
N SER A 109 3.64 12.89 -1.33
CA SER A 109 4.42 14.06 -1.73
C SER A 109 3.57 15.31 -1.99
N VAL A 110 2.30 15.14 -2.39
CA VAL A 110 1.34 16.23 -2.69
C VAL A 110 0.27 16.35 -1.59
N PRO A 111 0.66 16.15 -0.32
CA PRO A 111 -0.15 15.60 0.78
C PRO A 111 -1.63 15.42 0.43
N LEU A 112 -1.93 14.42 -0.42
CA LEU A 112 -3.31 14.14 -0.83
C LEU A 112 -4.05 13.48 0.32
N GLU A 113 -3.34 12.69 1.12
CA GLU A 113 -3.82 12.07 2.35
C GLU A 113 -4.16 13.10 3.42
N SER A 114 -5.25 12.83 4.14
CA SER A 114 -5.67 13.63 5.28
C SER A 114 -5.90 12.69 6.46
N LEU A 115 -5.04 12.76 7.48
CA LEU A 115 -5.16 11.88 8.64
C LEU A 115 -6.27 12.34 9.60
N PRO A 116 -6.95 11.42 10.31
CA PRO A 116 -7.85 11.78 11.41
C PRO A 116 -7.11 12.50 12.55
N ASP A 117 -7.81 13.38 13.27
CA ASP A 117 -7.27 14.09 14.45
C ASP A 117 -6.85 13.14 15.59
N THR A 118 -7.36 11.90 15.57
CA THR A 118 -7.00 10.84 16.52
C THR A 118 -5.71 10.12 16.15
N ALA A 119 -5.08 10.45 15.03
CA ALA A 119 -3.82 9.86 14.63
C ALA A 119 -2.68 10.34 15.56
N ASP A 120 -1.79 9.43 15.90
CA ASP A 120 -0.63 9.72 16.74
C ASP A 120 0.49 10.43 15.96
N LYS A 121 1.65 10.64 16.60
CA LYS A 121 2.83 11.25 15.97
C LYS A 121 3.40 10.45 14.79
N TYR A 122 3.03 9.18 14.63
CA TYR A 122 3.40 8.34 13.50
C TYR A 122 2.30 8.30 12.42
N GLY A 123 1.18 8.98 12.65
CA GLY A 123 0.06 9.05 11.72
C GLY A 123 -0.79 7.79 11.69
N ILE A 124 -0.80 7.00 12.77
CA ILE A 124 -1.66 5.82 12.92
C ILE A 124 -2.71 6.05 14.01
N VAL A 125 -3.86 5.41 13.87
CA VAL A 125 -5.01 5.52 14.77
C VAL A 125 -5.18 4.21 15.52
N LEU A 126 -5.24 4.27 16.85
CA LEU A 126 -5.60 3.13 17.69
C LEU A 126 -7.05 2.74 17.44
N LEU A 127 -7.25 1.50 17.02
CA LEU A 127 -8.59 0.91 16.84
C LEU A 127 -9.22 0.61 18.20
N ASP A 128 -10.55 0.66 18.23
CA ASP A 128 -11.36 0.38 19.42
C ASP A 128 -12.28 -0.83 19.19
N ASP A 129 -12.98 -1.27 20.24
CA ASP A 129 -13.88 -2.44 20.19
C ASP A 129 -15.06 -2.29 19.22
N THR A 130 -15.32 -1.08 18.70
CA THR A 130 -16.34 -0.83 17.67
C THR A 130 -15.80 -0.97 16.25
N SER A 131 -14.49 -1.11 16.12
CA SER A 131 -13.79 -1.18 14.84
C SER A 131 -13.98 -2.55 14.20
N SER A 132 -14.13 -2.55 12.88
CA SER A 132 -14.25 -3.80 12.11
C SER A 132 -13.68 -3.60 10.71
N ALA A 133 -13.36 -4.69 10.02
CA ALA A 133 -12.79 -4.64 8.68
C ALA A 133 -13.60 -5.50 7.71
N ASN A 134 -13.58 -5.13 6.44
CA ASN A 134 -14.06 -5.96 5.33
C ASN A 134 -13.03 -6.00 4.20
N HIS A 135 -13.40 -6.53 3.04
CA HIS A 135 -12.48 -6.67 1.90
C HIS A 135 -12.04 -5.36 1.25
N GLN A 136 -12.70 -4.22 1.55
CA GLN A 136 -12.42 -2.91 0.95
C GLN A 136 -11.79 -1.92 1.93
N GLY A 137 -12.01 -2.10 3.23
CA GLY A 137 -11.56 -1.13 4.21
C GLY A 137 -11.92 -1.45 5.66
N VAL A 138 -11.76 -0.44 6.51
CA VAL A 138 -11.96 -0.49 7.96
C VAL A 138 -13.06 0.48 8.37
N PHE A 139 -14.01 0.00 9.16
CA PHE A 139 -14.93 0.83 9.91
C PHE A 139 -14.28 1.24 11.22
N TYR A 140 -14.20 2.55 11.45
CA TYR A 140 -13.76 3.14 12.71
C TYR A 140 -14.77 4.23 13.08
N ARG A 141 -15.48 4.03 14.19
CA ARG A 141 -16.63 4.86 14.58
C ARG A 141 -17.69 4.93 13.46
N ASP A 142 -18.12 6.14 13.10
CA ASP A 142 -19.13 6.40 12.07
C ASP A 142 -18.53 6.60 10.67
N ILE A 143 -17.25 6.27 10.47
CA ILE A 143 -16.53 6.47 9.20
C ILE A 143 -16.01 5.11 8.70
N PHE A 144 -16.16 4.89 7.41
CA PHE A 144 -15.53 3.81 6.66
C PHE A 144 -14.32 4.35 5.91
N TYR A 145 -13.17 3.70 6.05
CA TYR A 145 -11.90 4.06 5.43
C TYR A 145 -11.49 2.98 4.44
N PHE A 146 -11.34 3.30 3.16
CA PHE A 146 -10.78 2.35 2.19
C PHE A 146 -9.32 2.04 2.52
N TYR A 147 -8.86 0.83 2.18
CA TYR A 147 -7.45 0.50 2.33
C TYR A 147 -6.58 1.36 1.42
N ASN A 148 -5.40 1.73 1.91
CA ASN A 148 -4.39 2.37 1.10
C ASN A 148 -4.04 1.47 -0.11
N PRO A 149 -3.97 1.98 -1.35
CA PRO A 149 -3.66 1.22 -2.56
C PRO A 149 -2.35 0.41 -2.50
N PHE A 150 -1.38 0.82 -1.67
CA PHE A 150 -0.10 0.14 -1.50
C PHE A 150 -0.19 -1.21 -0.75
N TYR A 151 -1.30 -1.50 -0.05
CA TYR A 151 -1.48 -2.79 0.62
C TYR A 151 -1.58 -4.00 -0.32
N GLY A 152 -1.69 -3.80 -1.64
CA GLY A 152 -1.59 -4.89 -2.63
C GLY A 152 -2.66 -5.95 -2.42
N ALA A 153 -3.89 -5.70 -2.86
CA ALA A 153 -5.01 -6.59 -2.52
C ALA A 153 -4.96 -7.92 -3.30
N ARG A 154 -4.65 -9.03 -2.63
CA ARG A 154 -5.17 -10.37 -3.01
C ARG A 154 -6.62 -10.43 -2.59
N ARG A 155 -7.51 -10.07 -3.51
CA ARG A 155 -8.92 -9.81 -3.23
C ARG A 155 -9.72 -11.11 -3.16
N ASN A 156 -9.88 -11.69 -1.97
CA ASN A 156 -11.14 -12.37 -1.70
C ASN A 156 -12.14 -11.28 -1.32
N ALA A 157 -13.12 -11.00 -2.17
CA ALA A 157 -14.09 -9.95 -1.84
C ALA A 157 -14.99 -10.31 -0.64
N LYS A 158 -15.02 -11.57 -0.16
CA LYS A 158 -15.89 -11.97 0.95
C LYS A 158 -15.32 -11.73 2.34
N THR A 159 -14.01 -11.49 2.45
CA THR A 159 -13.32 -11.34 3.73
C THR A 159 -12.29 -10.22 3.63
N PRO A 160 -11.86 -9.62 4.76
CA PRO A 160 -10.72 -8.72 4.75
C PRO A 160 -9.49 -9.34 4.08
N PRO A 161 -8.57 -8.53 3.53
CA PRO A 161 -7.24 -9.00 3.18
C PRO A 161 -6.62 -9.74 4.36
N TYR A 162 -5.92 -10.83 4.11
CA TYR A 162 -5.51 -11.74 5.18
C TYR A 162 -4.60 -11.06 6.22
N LEU A 163 -3.73 -10.12 5.81
CA LEU A 163 -2.99 -9.27 6.76
C LEU A 163 -3.94 -8.51 7.70
N ILE A 164 -4.97 -7.85 7.16
CA ILE A 164 -5.93 -7.09 7.99
C ILE A 164 -6.72 -8.01 8.90
N GLN A 165 -7.08 -9.20 8.43
CA GLN A 165 -7.69 -10.21 9.28
C GLN A 165 -6.78 -10.58 10.45
N LEU A 166 -5.50 -10.87 10.18
CA LEU A 166 -4.50 -11.17 11.22
C LEU A 166 -4.37 -10.01 12.22
N LEU A 167 -4.29 -8.77 11.74
CA LEU A 167 -4.20 -7.59 12.60
C LEU A 167 -5.45 -7.44 13.48
N THR A 168 -6.65 -7.52 12.90
CA THR A 168 -7.91 -7.39 13.67
C THR A 168 -8.15 -8.57 14.62
N ASP A 169 -7.64 -9.77 14.31
CA ASP A 169 -7.68 -10.90 15.23
C ASP A 169 -6.81 -10.68 16.47
N GLN A 170 -5.74 -9.86 16.40
CA GLN A 170 -4.94 -9.50 17.58
C GLN A 170 -5.73 -8.71 18.62
N MET A 171 -6.73 -7.91 18.20
CA MET A 171 -7.62 -7.21 19.13
C MET A 171 -8.38 -8.20 20.02
N LYS A 172 -8.79 -9.34 19.47
CA LYS A 172 -9.46 -10.42 20.22
C LYS A 172 -8.53 -11.12 21.20
N LEU A 173 -7.22 -11.03 20.97
CA LEU A 173 -6.17 -11.53 21.85
C LEU A 173 -5.73 -10.50 22.89
N HIS A 174 -6.48 -9.41 23.07
CA HIS A 174 -6.17 -8.31 23.99
C HIS A 174 -4.90 -7.51 23.65
N ASN A 175 -4.47 -7.56 22.39
CA ASN A 175 -3.40 -6.70 21.88
C ASN A 175 -3.97 -5.40 21.31
N SER A 176 -3.25 -4.30 21.47
CA SER A 176 -3.56 -3.01 20.88
C SER A 176 -3.21 -3.03 19.39
N VAL A 177 -4.12 -2.54 18.54
CA VAL A 177 -3.92 -2.50 17.09
C VAL A 177 -4.19 -1.10 16.59
N SER A 178 -3.22 -0.54 15.88
CA SER A 178 -3.32 0.77 15.26
C SER A 178 -3.13 0.67 13.75
N LEU A 179 -3.91 1.43 12.98
CA LEU A 179 -3.83 1.47 11.52
C LEU A 179 -3.72 2.91 11.02
N ARG A 180 -3.01 3.12 9.91
CA ARG A 180 -3.05 4.37 9.17
C ARG A 180 -4.38 4.49 8.46
N LEU A 181 -5.20 5.44 8.90
CA LEU A 181 -6.50 5.77 8.31
C LEU A 181 -6.39 7.09 7.56
N ASP A 182 -7.12 7.21 6.45
CA ASP A 182 -7.06 8.39 5.58
C ASP A 182 -8.46 8.89 5.23
N LEU A 183 -8.78 10.11 5.69
CA LEU A 183 -10.04 10.80 5.44
C LEU A 183 -10.27 11.10 3.95
N SER A 184 -9.20 11.29 3.17
CA SER A 184 -9.31 11.52 1.72
C SER A 184 -9.85 10.32 0.97
N ILE A 185 -9.76 9.13 1.58
CA ILE A 185 -10.34 7.89 1.06
C ILE A 185 -11.36 7.28 2.02
N SER A 186 -12.18 8.15 2.62
CA SER A 186 -13.21 7.75 3.58
C SER A 186 -14.62 8.11 3.14
N LEU A 187 -15.60 7.50 3.80
CA LEU A 187 -17.03 7.78 3.64
C LEU A 187 -17.72 7.70 5.00
N SER A 188 -18.82 8.43 5.18
CA SER A 188 -19.76 8.12 6.28
C SER A 188 -20.18 6.66 6.18
N LYS A 189 -20.20 5.96 7.33
CA LYS A 189 -20.58 4.54 7.42
C LYS A 189 -21.96 4.27 6.82
N GLU A 190 -22.89 5.23 6.92
CA GLU A 190 -24.24 5.12 6.35
C GLU A 190 -24.26 5.16 4.80
N HIS A 191 -23.23 5.73 4.20
CA HIS A 191 -23.09 5.86 2.75
C HIS A 191 -22.28 4.72 2.13
N TYR A 192 -21.50 4.00 2.95
CA TYR A 192 -20.72 2.86 2.45
C TYR A 192 -21.63 1.76 1.90
N LYS A 193 -21.39 1.38 0.64
CA LYS A 193 -22.04 0.24 0.01
C LYS A 193 -20.99 -0.77 -0.45
N PRO A 194 -20.98 -1.99 0.09
CA PRO A 194 -20.02 -2.99 -0.33
C PRO A 194 -20.29 -3.41 -1.78
N PHE A 195 -19.23 -3.64 -2.53
CA PHE A 195 -19.34 -4.30 -3.83
C PHE A 195 -18.33 -5.43 -3.93
N MET A 196 -18.73 -6.49 -4.62
CA MET A 196 -17.99 -7.73 -4.67
C MET A 196 -17.39 -7.92 -6.06
N ARG A 197 -16.16 -8.45 -6.10
CA ARG A 197 -15.54 -8.96 -7.32
C ARG A 197 -15.09 -10.38 -7.05
N GLU A 198 -15.44 -11.29 -7.95
CA GLU A 198 -14.99 -12.67 -7.87
C GLU A 198 -13.66 -12.79 -8.58
N PHE A 199 -12.63 -13.22 -7.83
CA PHE A 199 -11.30 -13.50 -8.36
C PHE A 199 -11.08 -15.00 -8.23
N SER A 200 -11.10 -15.70 -9.36
CA SER A 200 -10.96 -17.16 -9.39
C SER A 200 -9.54 -17.61 -9.00
N GLU A 201 -8.57 -16.72 -9.15
CA GLU A 201 -7.16 -16.91 -8.79
C GLU A 201 -6.96 -17.19 -7.30
N VAL A 202 -7.88 -16.72 -6.44
CA VAL A 202 -7.85 -16.95 -4.99
C VAL A 202 -7.99 -18.44 -4.64
N PHE A 203 -8.63 -19.23 -5.51
CA PHE A 203 -8.86 -20.66 -5.28
C PHE A 203 -7.70 -21.56 -5.72
N GLN A 204 -6.63 -21.00 -6.31
CA GLN A 204 -5.48 -21.77 -6.82
C GLN A 204 -4.18 -21.51 -6.05
N GLY A 205 -4.28 -21.05 -4.80
CA GLY A 205 -3.12 -20.79 -3.95
C GLY A 205 -2.50 -22.06 -3.37
N ARG A 206 -1.18 -22.03 -3.15
CA ARG A 206 -0.51 -23.04 -2.31
C ARG A 206 -0.90 -22.86 -0.85
N GLU A 207 -1.05 -23.97 -0.14
CA GLU A 207 -1.09 -23.95 1.32
C GLU A 207 0.31 -23.62 1.86
N ILE A 208 0.41 -22.68 2.78
CA ILE A 208 1.68 -22.29 3.41
C ILE A 208 1.69 -22.88 4.82
N ASN A 209 2.57 -23.85 5.04
CA ASN A 209 2.79 -24.45 6.35
C ASN A 209 3.83 -23.61 7.13
N LEU A 210 3.47 -23.22 8.35
CA LEU A 210 4.30 -22.45 9.30
C LEU A 210 4.56 -23.22 10.61
N ASP A 211 4.44 -24.55 10.59
CA ASP A 211 4.64 -25.41 11.76
C ASP A 211 6.11 -25.43 12.22
N GLU A 212 7.04 -25.12 11.30
CA GLU A 212 8.48 -25.01 11.54
C GLU A 212 8.98 -23.58 11.25
N ILE A 213 8.78 -22.65 12.20
CA ILE A 213 9.46 -21.35 12.19
C ILE A 213 10.66 -21.43 13.14
N HIS A 214 11.88 -21.37 12.59
CA HIS A 214 13.13 -21.35 13.38
C HIS A 214 13.62 -19.93 13.72
N PHE A 215 12.93 -18.89 13.25
CA PHE A 215 13.21 -17.48 13.49
C PHE A 215 12.40 -16.94 14.70
N PRO A 216 12.92 -16.03 15.55
CA PRO A 216 14.25 -15.37 15.54
C PRO A 216 15.34 -16.18 16.25
N LEU A 217 15.15 -17.50 16.35
CA LEU A 217 15.90 -18.40 17.22
C LEU A 217 16.98 -19.15 16.46
N HIS A 218 17.72 -18.46 15.58
CA HIS A 218 18.92 -19.06 14.99
C HIS A 218 19.98 -19.20 16.09
N PRO A 219 20.66 -20.35 16.22
CA PRO A 219 21.76 -20.53 17.16
C PRO A 219 23.06 -19.82 16.72
N GLY A 220 23.04 -19.09 15.61
CA GLY A 220 24.18 -18.31 15.11
C GLY A 220 24.26 -16.91 15.74
N ASN A 221 25.48 -16.38 15.82
CA ASN A 221 25.74 -15.00 16.24
C ASN A 221 25.42 -13.96 15.14
N SER A 222 24.79 -14.37 14.03
CA SER A 222 24.52 -13.50 12.89
C SER A 222 23.36 -12.56 13.21
N GLU A 223 23.70 -11.38 13.74
CA GLU A 223 22.80 -10.24 13.95
C GLU A 223 22.26 -9.66 12.64
N PHE A 224 22.75 -10.11 11.49
CA PHE A 224 22.34 -9.65 10.17
C PHE A 224 22.36 -10.81 9.20
N PHE A 225 21.34 -10.91 8.35
CA PHE A 225 21.34 -11.86 7.24
C PHE A 225 20.43 -11.39 6.11
N CYS A 226 20.57 -12.05 4.96
CA CYS A 226 19.85 -11.76 3.74
C CYS A 226 19.39 -13.07 3.11
N VAL A 227 18.21 -13.06 2.50
CA VAL A 227 17.76 -14.10 1.57
C VAL A 227 17.46 -13.43 0.24
N TYR A 228 17.84 -14.05 -0.87
CA TYR A 228 17.62 -13.46 -2.19
C TYR A 228 17.30 -14.50 -3.25
N ASN A 229 16.59 -14.06 -4.28
CA ASN A 229 16.30 -14.85 -5.46
C ASN A 229 17.42 -14.63 -6.49
N PRO A 230 18.22 -15.64 -6.86
CA PRO A 230 19.37 -15.45 -7.74
C PRO A 230 19.01 -15.08 -9.19
N LYS A 231 17.75 -15.23 -9.59
CA LYS A 231 17.29 -14.86 -10.95
C LYS A 231 16.88 -13.39 -11.03
N THR A 232 16.21 -12.89 -10.00
CA THR A 232 15.67 -11.52 -9.99
C THR A 232 16.51 -10.56 -9.14
N MET A 233 17.42 -11.11 -8.33
CA MET A 233 18.20 -10.40 -7.31
C MET A 233 17.31 -9.63 -6.31
N LYS A 234 16.02 -10.00 -6.22
CA LYS A 234 15.14 -9.56 -5.14
C LYS A 234 15.61 -10.16 -3.83
N LYS A 235 15.62 -9.37 -2.77
CA LYS A 235 16.12 -9.76 -1.47
C LYS A 235 15.24 -9.29 -0.32
N ILE A 236 15.36 -9.99 0.80
CA ILE A 236 14.81 -9.60 2.08
C ILE A 236 15.97 -9.61 3.07
N GLN A 237 16.27 -8.43 3.61
CA GLN A 237 17.30 -8.26 4.63
C GLN A 237 16.68 -8.29 6.01
N PHE A 238 17.38 -8.91 6.95
CA PHE A 238 17.05 -8.98 8.36
C PHE A 238 18.20 -8.41 9.17
N LYS A 239 17.85 -7.68 10.22
CA LYS A 239 18.77 -7.16 11.22
C LYS A 239 18.18 -7.38 12.61
N ILE A 240 18.96 -7.93 13.51
CA ILE A 240 18.62 -8.24 14.88
C ILE A 240 19.60 -7.48 15.77
N SER A 241 19.12 -6.45 16.44
CA SER A 241 19.90 -5.70 17.43
C SER A 241 19.55 -6.15 18.85
N HIS A 242 20.55 -6.45 19.65
CA HIS A 242 20.38 -6.76 21.06
C HIS A 242 20.36 -5.45 21.87
N ARG A 243 19.22 -5.09 22.47
CA ARG A 243 19.06 -3.86 23.27
C ARG A 243 18.80 -4.19 24.75
N LYS A 244 18.50 -3.15 25.54
CA LYS A 244 18.36 -3.21 27.01
C LYS A 244 17.62 -4.46 27.49
N ASP A 245 18.07 -5.03 28.61
CA ASP A 245 17.36 -6.07 29.36
C ASP A 245 16.88 -7.28 28.54
N SER A 246 17.70 -7.74 27.59
CA SER A 246 17.53 -8.94 26.75
C SER A 246 16.58 -8.86 25.56
N GLU A 247 15.96 -7.71 25.28
CA GLU A 247 15.11 -7.56 24.09
C GLU A 247 15.90 -7.69 22.78
N ARG A 248 15.27 -8.32 21.78
CA ARG A 248 15.79 -8.41 20.41
C ARG A 248 14.94 -7.54 19.50
N TRP A 249 15.56 -6.52 18.95
CA TRP A 249 14.95 -5.61 17.99
C TRP A 249 15.20 -6.14 16.59
N ILE A 250 14.14 -6.45 15.86
CA ILE A 250 14.20 -7.12 14.57
C ILE A 250 13.67 -6.16 13.51
N GLU A 251 14.51 -5.84 12.55
CA GLU A 251 14.21 -4.99 11.41
C GLU A 251 14.27 -5.86 10.15
N VAL A 252 13.27 -5.73 9.28
CA VAL A 252 13.16 -6.50 8.03
C VAL A 252 12.80 -5.56 6.90
N GLU A 253 13.47 -5.67 5.75
CA GLU A 253 13.16 -4.84 4.59
C GLU A 253 13.28 -5.62 3.27
N GLU A 254 12.29 -5.45 2.39
CA GLU A 254 12.36 -5.98 1.02
C GLU A 254 13.09 -5.02 0.09
N LEU A 255 13.98 -5.53 -0.74
CA LEU A 255 14.70 -4.77 -1.74
C LEU A 255 14.70 -5.55 -3.06
N TRP A 256 14.82 -4.85 -4.17
CA TRP A 256 15.02 -5.46 -5.49
C TRP A 256 16.16 -4.77 -6.22
N ASN A 257 16.78 -5.52 -7.10
CA ASN A 257 17.92 -5.05 -7.85
C ASN A 257 17.51 -3.98 -8.87
N ILE A 258 18.45 -3.06 -9.10
CA ILE A 258 18.35 -1.96 -10.05
C ILE A 258 19.61 -2.00 -10.91
N ASP A 259 19.68 -2.95 -11.84
CA ASP A 259 20.83 -3.13 -12.73
C ASP A 259 20.98 -1.95 -13.72
N GLY A 260 21.39 -0.78 -13.22
CA GLY A 260 21.84 0.40 -13.98
C GLY A 260 20.88 0.95 -15.05
N LYS A 261 19.64 0.46 -15.12
CA LYS A 261 18.73 0.66 -16.27
C LYS A 261 17.39 1.31 -15.92
N GLU A 262 17.07 1.47 -14.65
CA GLU A 262 15.81 2.03 -14.20
C GLU A 262 16.09 3.30 -13.39
N GLU A 263 16.19 4.43 -14.07
CA GLU A 263 15.93 5.71 -13.41
C GLU A 263 14.43 5.78 -13.19
N GLN A 264 14.01 5.57 -11.94
CA GLN A 264 12.63 5.76 -11.49
C GLN A 264 12.61 6.95 -10.54
N GLU A 265 11.57 7.78 -10.55
CA GLU A 265 11.55 8.95 -9.67
C GLU A 265 11.69 8.57 -8.19
N THR A 266 11.12 7.44 -7.77
CA THR A 266 11.22 6.93 -6.40
C THR A 266 10.95 5.42 -6.32
N PHE A 267 11.59 4.76 -5.34
CA PHE A 267 11.47 3.34 -5.01
C PHE A 267 10.73 3.16 -3.69
N ILE A 268 9.79 2.21 -3.62
CA ILE A 268 8.92 1.99 -2.46
C ILE A 268 9.14 0.60 -1.86
N THR A 269 9.82 0.50 -0.73
CA THR A 269 10.05 -0.78 -0.05
C THR A 269 9.10 -0.96 1.12
N ARG A 270 8.82 -2.21 1.48
CA ARG A 270 8.19 -2.55 2.76
C ARG A 270 9.26 -2.75 3.81
N TYR A 271 9.02 -2.15 4.96
CA TYR A 271 9.87 -2.26 6.13
C TYR A 271 9.04 -2.69 7.32
N LEU A 272 9.54 -3.64 8.10
CA LEU A 272 8.90 -4.12 9.32
C LEU A 272 9.87 -4.00 10.48
N HIS A 273 9.35 -3.54 11.61
CA HIS A 273 10.07 -3.49 12.88
C HIS A 273 9.31 -4.31 13.92
N SER A 274 10.04 -5.08 14.72
CA SER A 274 9.47 -5.83 15.81
C SER A 274 10.40 -5.94 17.01
N ILE A 275 9.84 -6.06 18.21
CA ILE A 275 10.58 -6.23 19.46
C ILE A 275 10.18 -7.57 20.05
N PHE A 276 11.15 -8.47 20.18
CA PHE A 276 10.98 -9.79 20.76
C PHE A 276 11.53 -9.81 22.19
N ASN A 277 10.72 -10.33 23.11
CA ASN A 277 11.10 -10.56 24.49
C ASN A 277 11.45 -12.06 24.69
N PRO A 278 12.74 -12.40 24.91
CA PRO A 278 13.15 -13.79 25.08
C PRO A 278 12.64 -14.44 26.37
N LEU A 279 12.31 -13.66 27.40
CA LEU A 279 11.84 -14.19 28.68
C LEU A 279 10.42 -14.76 28.57
N THR A 280 9.57 -14.10 27.79
CA THR A 280 8.19 -14.53 27.54
C THR A 280 8.05 -15.36 26.27
N ASN A 281 9.07 -15.37 25.42
CA ASN A 281 9.04 -15.98 24.09
C ASN A 281 7.91 -15.40 23.21
N LYS A 282 7.71 -14.08 23.29
CA LYS A 282 6.68 -13.31 22.59
C LYS A 282 7.25 -12.05 21.97
N PHE A 283 6.62 -11.59 20.90
CA PHE A 283 6.80 -10.22 20.42
C PHE A 283 5.93 -9.29 21.26
N VAL A 284 6.47 -8.13 21.63
CA VAL A 284 5.75 -7.09 22.39
C VAL A 284 5.30 -5.92 21.51
N HIS A 285 5.92 -5.80 20.33
CA HIS A 285 5.73 -4.72 19.38
C HIS A 285 5.98 -5.26 17.97
N VAL A 286 5.09 -5.00 17.02
CA VAL A 286 5.26 -5.33 15.61
C VAL A 286 4.61 -4.24 14.77
N ASP A 287 5.35 -3.61 13.87
CA ASP A 287 4.82 -2.58 12.98
C ASP A 287 5.33 -2.72 11.55
N GLY A 288 4.50 -2.31 10.60
CA GLY A 288 4.82 -2.28 9.19
C GLY A 288 4.74 -0.85 8.64
N SER A 289 5.71 -0.52 7.80
CA SER A 289 5.87 0.78 7.16
C SER A 289 6.20 0.63 5.68
N PHE A 290 5.94 1.70 4.93
CA PHE A 290 6.50 1.88 3.59
C PHE A 290 7.64 2.90 3.66
N ASN A 291 8.80 2.53 3.10
CA ASN A 291 9.92 3.43 2.90
C ASN A 291 9.94 3.90 1.45
N PHE A 292 10.21 5.18 1.26
CA PHE A 292 10.34 5.80 -0.05
C PHE A 292 11.77 6.30 -0.23
N TYR A 293 12.37 5.99 -1.37
CA TYR A 293 13.73 6.36 -1.70
C TYR A 293 13.79 7.05 -3.06
N ASN A 294 14.50 8.16 -3.18
CA ASN A 294 14.92 8.64 -4.49
C ASN A 294 16.00 7.70 -5.09
N ASN A 295 16.35 7.90 -6.37
CA ASN A 295 17.39 7.08 -7.04
C ASN A 295 18.69 6.97 -6.25
N ASP A 296 19.23 8.08 -5.77
CA ASP A 296 20.55 8.11 -5.14
C ASP A 296 20.55 7.34 -3.82
N ASN A 297 19.54 7.58 -2.98
CA ASN A 297 19.41 6.90 -1.70
C ASN A 297 19.08 5.42 -1.88
N TYR A 298 18.30 5.04 -2.89
CA TYR A 298 18.01 3.64 -3.14
C TYR A 298 19.24 2.86 -3.65
N LYS A 299 20.04 3.46 -4.54
CA LYS A 299 21.32 2.88 -5.00
C LYS A 299 22.28 2.59 -3.85
N VAL A 300 22.29 3.46 -2.83
CA VAL A 300 23.04 3.22 -1.60
C VAL A 300 22.36 2.12 -0.78
N ARG A 301 21.06 2.26 -0.51
CA ARG A 301 20.29 1.34 0.35
C ARG A 301 20.36 -0.10 -0.14
N VAL A 302 20.20 -0.36 -1.44
CA VAL A 302 20.20 -1.71 -2.00
C VAL A 302 21.55 -2.41 -1.81
N ASN A 303 22.66 -1.67 -1.66
CA ASN A 303 24.00 -2.22 -1.49
C ASN A 303 24.52 -2.18 -0.04
N GLN A 304 23.65 -1.81 0.92
CA GLN A 304 24.02 -1.66 2.32
C GLN A 304 23.11 -2.51 3.23
N GLN A 305 23.59 -2.75 4.45
CA GLN A 305 22.77 -3.29 5.53
C GLN A 305 21.69 -2.28 5.96
N ILE A 306 20.72 -2.72 6.76
CA ILE A 306 19.67 -1.86 7.32
C ILE A 306 20.31 -0.84 8.29
N ASN A 307 20.67 0.32 7.75
CA ASN A 307 21.16 1.48 8.50
C ASN A 307 20.79 2.83 7.85
N ALA A 308 20.44 2.83 6.56
CA ALA A 308 20.17 4.04 5.79
C ALA A 308 18.74 4.55 6.05
N HIS A 309 18.62 5.85 6.26
CA HIS A 309 17.32 6.51 6.36
C HIS A 309 16.66 6.61 4.99
N ALA A 310 15.39 6.19 4.90
CA ALA A 310 14.55 6.47 3.75
C ALA A 310 14.34 7.98 3.58
N ASN A 311 14.04 8.43 2.35
CA ASN A 311 13.62 9.82 2.13
C ASN A 311 12.32 10.13 2.86
N LEU A 312 11.41 9.15 2.91
CA LEU A 312 10.18 9.18 3.69
C LEU A 312 9.91 7.80 4.27
N HIS A 313 9.49 7.75 5.53
CA HIS A 313 9.09 6.54 6.24
C HIS A 313 7.65 6.71 6.73
N VAL A 314 6.73 5.90 6.21
CA VAL A 314 5.30 6.01 6.53
C VAL A 314 4.83 4.74 7.23
N LYS A 315 4.59 4.82 8.54
CA LYS A 315 4.02 3.73 9.33
C LYS A 315 2.57 3.48 8.93
N GLN A 316 2.26 2.22 8.65
CA GLN A 316 0.97 1.78 8.10
C GLN A 316 0.10 1.07 9.14
N TRP A 317 0.73 0.29 10.01
CA TRP A 317 0.05 -0.43 11.08
C TRP A 317 1.01 -0.75 12.23
N LEU A 318 0.45 -0.99 13.40
CA LEU A 318 1.17 -1.36 14.63
C LEU A 318 0.31 -2.33 15.45
N VAL A 319 0.94 -3.35 16.01
CA VAL A 319 0.38 -4.23 17.04
C VAL A 319 1.29 -4.16 18.26
N GLU A 320 0.72 -3.89 19.43
CA GLU A 320 1.40 -3.94 20.73
C GLU A 320 0.69 -4.90 21.68
N GLY A 321 1.45 -5.66 22.47
CA GLY A 321 0.90 -6.65 23.40
C GLY A 321 1.61 -8.00 23.27
N GLU A 322 1.02 -9.10 23.72
CA GLU A 322 1.66 -10.42 23.68
C GLU A 322 1.38 -11.15 22.36
N ILE A 323 2.30 -11.00 21.41
CA ILE A 323 2.15 -11.55 20.05
C ILE A 323 2.95 -12.84 19.93
N SER A 324 2.30 -13.93 19.48
CA SER A 324 2.97 -15.22 19.31
C SER A 324 3.93 -15.19 18.12
N ILE A 325 4.95 -16.07 18.14
CA ILE A 325 5.90 -16.22 17.01
C ILE A 325 5.14 -16.61 15.72
N ILE A 326 4.10 -17.45 15.84
CA ILE A 326 3.30 -17.88 14.69
C ILE A 326 2.52 -16.70 14.12
N ASP A 327 1.89 -15.87 14.95
CA ASP A 327 1.14 -14.71 14.47
C ASP A 327 2.07 -13.65 13.85
N TRP A 328 3.21 -13.41 14.47
CA TRP A 328 4.27 -12.56 13.90
C TRP A 328 4.74 -13.08 12.52
N GLY A 329 4.99 -14.39 12.41
CA GLY A 329 5.42 -15.01 11.16
C GLY A 329 4.35 -14.89 10.06
N ARG A 330 3.07 -15.04 10.43
CA ARG A 330 1.94 -14.82 9.51
C ARG A 330 1.85 -13.37 9.07
N MET A 331 2.02 -12.39 9.98
CA MET A 331 1.98 -10.97 9.62
C MET A 331 3.09 -10.62 8.62
N ILE A 332 4.33 -11.04 8.87
CA ILE A 332 5.45 -10.82 7.95
C ILE A 332 5.18 -11.44 6.59
N LEU A 333 4.78 -12.72 6.57
CA LEU A 333 4.50 -13.44 5.34
C LEU A 333 3.46 -12.74 4.47
N GLN A 334 2.45 -12.12 5.07
CA GLN A 334 1.38 -11.43 4.36
C GLN A 334 1.67 -9.96 4.08
N PHE A 335 2.61 -9.36 4.80
CA PHE A 335 3.01 -7.98 4.59
C PHE A 335 3.94 -7.86 3.38
N PHE A 336 4.96 -8.72 3.28
CA PHE A 336 5.94 -8.67 2.20
C PHE A 336 5.43 -9.30 0.90
N ASN A 337 5.90 -8.80 -0.25
CA ASN A 337 5.42 -9.24 -1.56
C ASN A 337 5.96 -10.62 -1.98
N ASP A 338 7.07 -11.08 -1.40
CA ASP A 338 7.73 -12.34 -1.79
C ASP A 338 7.63 -13.38 -0.66
N HIS A 339 6.55 -14.17 -0.72
CA HIS A 339 6.31 -15.22 0.27
C HIS A 339 7.37 -16.31 0.23
N ASP A 340 8.03 -16.56 -0.91
CA ASP A 340 9.07 -17.58 -1.02
C ASP A 340 10.31 -17.19 -0.25
N LEU A 341 10.80 -15.96 -0.44
CA LEU A 341 11.96 -15.46 0.30
C LEU A 341 11.69 -15.40 1.81
N ILE A 342 10.49 -15.01 2.25
CA ILE A 342 10.13 -15.06 3.68
C ILE A 342 10.18 -16.50 4.22
N LEU A 343 9.65 -17.47 3.47
CA LEU A 343 9.69 -18.87 3.88
C LEU A 343 11.11 -19.43 3.92
N ASP A 344 11.97 -19.05 2.97
CA ASP A 344 13.38 -19.40 2.98
C ASP A 344 14.09 -18.84 4.22
N ALA A 345 13.80 -17.59 4.60
CA ALA A 345 14.31 -16.99 5.83
C ALA A 345 13.84 -17.76 7.09
N PHE A 346 12.55 -18.12 7.17
CA PHE A 346 12.00 -18.85 8.31
C PHE A 346 12.55 -20.27 8.46
N LYS A 347 12.88 -20.92 7.35
CA LYS A 347 13.47 -22.27 7.30
C LYS A 347 14.99 -22.27 7.47
N GLY A 348 15.64 -21.10 7.47
CA GLY A 348 17.10 -21.00 7.53
C GLY A 348 17.78 -21.40 6.22
N ASN A 349 17.09 -21.35 5.09
CA ASN A 349 17.68 -21.48 3.75
C ASN A 349 18.39 -20.16 3.37
N LEU A 350 19.37 -19.78 4.19
CA LEU A 350 20.09 -18.52 4.05
C LEU A 350 21.03 -18.59 2.84
N ILE A 351 20.95 -17.59 1.98
CA ILE A 351 21.99 -17.31 1.00
C ILE A 351 22.65 -16.02 1.47
N GLU A 352 23.69 -16.16 2.30
CA GLU A 352 24.41 -15.04 2.89
C GLU A 352 25.12 -14.23 1.79
N GLU A 353 24.52 -13.11 1.40
CA GLU A 353 25.26 -12.01 0.80
C GLU A 353 25.93 -11.25 1.96
N VAL A 354 27.19 -11.56 2.25
CA VAL A 354 27.99 -10.80 3.20
C VAL A 354 28.32 -9.46 2.53
N PHE A 355 27.61 -8.40 2.89
CA PHE A 355 28.05 -7.05 2.55
C PHE A 355 29.36 -6.82 3.29
N GLU A 356 30.48 -6.74 2.57
CA GLU A 356 31.76 -6.37 3.17
C GLU A 356 31.60 -4.99 3.79
N ASP A 357 31.85 -4.87 5.10
CA ASP A 357 31.96 -3.58 5.76
C ASP A 357 33.10 -2.81 5.10
N ASN A 358 32.76 -1.83 4.26
CA ASN A 358 33.72 -0.82 3.80
C ASN A 358 34.05 0.12 4.96
N HIS A 359 34.65 -0.42 6.01
CA HIS A 359 35.46 0.30 6.97
C HIS A 359 36.93 0.02 6.66
N SER A 360 37.49 0.73 5.69
CA SER A 360 38.94 0.88 5.60
C SER A 360 39.33 2.22 4.96
N ASN A 361 39.94 3.05 5.82
CA ASN A 361 40.73 4.28 5.62
C ASN A 361 39.99 5.61 5.48
#